data_AF-A0A847CH17-F1
#
_entry.id   AF-A0A847CH17-F1
#
_cell.length_a   1.000
_cell.length_b   1.000
_cell.length_c   1.000
_cell.angle_alpha   90.00
_cell.angle_beta   90.00
_cell.angle_gamma   90.00
#
_symmetry.space_group_name_H-M   'P 1'
#
loop_
_entity.id
_entity.type
_entity.pdbx_description
1 polymer ?
#
loop_
_entity_poly.entity_id
_entity_poly.type
_entity_poly.pdbx_seq_one_letter_code
_entity_poly.pdbx_strand_id
1 'polypeptide(L)'
;MLASVCPNKHSVYSENYPFSRPKGITRADQISQIFSDINVPFVYSRDYLVSKKAENKYPLYYETDTHWNSLGAFYSFEEILPKIQNQFPNIALPKIDYEMNVNYSETAGDILPMLGVKKAKSTQISLSPKNADNSDYFEYIKNEGRNGVKTLGKNKNLPKVIVFRDSFTSALVQYLSPLFSEAEYNWRQFREADKEYILQNKPDIIIFEAVERYSDSIVAK
;
A
#
# COMPACT_ATOMS: atom_id res chain seq x y z
N MET A 1 7.00 -12.56 7.88
CA MET A 1 5.79 -11.70 7.81
C MET A 1 6.18 -10.24 7.87
N LEU A 2 5.33 -9.32 7.41
CA LEU A 2 5.53 -7.87 7.43
C LEU A 2 4.19 -7.18 7.72
N ALA A 3 4.18 -6.19 8.60
CA ALA A 3 3.03 -5.31 8.80
C ALA A 3 3.22 -3.97 8.06
N SER A 4 2.15 -3.44 7.48
CA SER A 4 2.14 -2.13 6.82
C SER A 4 0.94 -1.34 7.31
N VAL A 5 1.19 -0.18 7.91
CA VAL A 5 0.14 0.75 8.33
C VAL A 5 0.14 1.93 7.35
N CYS A 6 -0.96 2.10 6.63
CA CYS A 6 -1.08 3.18 5.66
C CYS A 6 -1.66 4.42 6.35
N PRO A 7 -0.99 5.58 6.34
CA PRO A 7 -1.51 6.76 7.02
C PRO A 7 -2.78 7.28 6.33
N ASN A 8 -3.71 7.85 7.09
CA ASN A 8 -4.83 8.57 6.50
C ASN A 8 -4.31 9.86 5.85
N LYS A 9 -5.05 10.33 4.85
CA LYS A 9 -4.83 11.64 4.23
C LYS A 9 -4.68 12.77 5.26
N HIS A 10 -5.49 12.76 6.32
CA HIS A 10 -5.45 13.79 7.38
C HIS A 10 -4.24 13.72 8.31
N SER A 11 -3.58 12.56 8.39
CA SER A 11 -2.32 12.43 9.14
C SER A 11 -1.14 13.01 8.37
N VAL A 12 -1.22 13.03 7.03
CA VAL A 12 -0.18 13.58 6.14
C VAL A 12 -0.45 15.06 5.79
N TYR A 13 -1.71 15.42 5.57
CA TYR A 13 -2.17 16.77 5.20
C TYR A 13 -2.94 17.45 6.34
N SER A 14 -2.36 17.45 7.55
CA SER A 14 -3.01 18.04 8.73
C SER A 14 -3.26 19.55 8.60
N GLU A 15 -2.47 20.25 7.79
CA GLU A 15 -2.60 21.69 7.52
C GLU A 15 -3.91 22.07 6.80
N ASN A 16 -4.56 21.11 6.14
CA ASN A 16 -5.82 21.35 5.44
C ASN A 16 -7.05 21.24 6.37
N TYR A 17 -6.84 20.93 7.65
CA TYR A 17 -7.91 20.83 8.63
C TYR A 17 -8.12 22.15 9.37
N PRO A 18 -9.38 22.56 9.62
CA PRO A 18 -9.70 23.80 10.33
C PRO A 18 -9.37 23.73 11.83
N PHE A 19 -9.05 22.54 12.35
CA PHE A 19 -8.68 22.31 13.75
C PHE A 19 -7.30 21.69 13.82
N SER A 20 -6.52 22.07 14.83
CA SER A 20 -5.23 21.42 15.10
C SER A 20 -5.45 19.95 15.41
N ARG A 21 -4.62 19.09 14.81
CA ARG A 21 -4.59 17.67 15.15
C ARG A 21 -4.36 17.51 16.66
N PRO A 22 -5.12 16.62 17.33
CA PRO A 22 -4.84 16.27 18.72
C PRO A 22 -3.36 15.87 18.89
N LYS A 23 -2.70 16.45 19.89
CA LYS A 23 -1.31 16.12 20.21
C LYS A 23 -1.28 14.82 21.03
N GLY A 24 -0.28 13.98 20.77
CA GLY A 24 -0.04 12.76 21.55
C GLY A 24 0.16 11.52 20.67
N ILE A 25 0.24 10.38 21.34
CA ILE A 25 0.43 9.06 20.73
C ILE A 25 -0.92 8.61 20.14
N THR A 26 -0.95 8.34 18.84
CA THR A 26 -2.15 7.81 18.17
C THR A 26 -2.25 6.29 18.30
N ARG A 27 -3.42 5.72 17.98
CA ARG A 27 -3.59 4.26 17.91
C ARG A 27 -2.59 3.59 16.96
N ALA A 28 -2.30 4.24 15.83
CA ALA A 28 -1.31 3.76 14.87
C ALA A 28 0.10 3.77 15.48
N ASP A 29 0.47 4.82 16.22
CA ASP A 29 1.75 4.87 16.93
C ASP A 29 1.86 3.75 17.98
N GLN A 30 0.78 3.49 18.73
CA GLN A 30 0.73 2.38 19.70
C GLN A 30 0.92 1.02 19.01
N ILE A 31 0.27 0.80 17.88
CA ILE A 31 0.39 -0.46 17.11
C ILE A 31 1.78 -0.62 16.50
N SER A 32 2.36 0.46 15.96
CA SER A 32 3.75 0.48 15.52
C SER A 32 4.73 0.16 16.66
N GLN A 33 4.49 0.70 17.85
CA GLN A 33 5.30 0.37 19.03
C GLN A 33 5.16 -1.11 19.40
N ILE A 34 3.94 -1.67 19.39
CA ILE A 34 3.73 -3.10 19.65
C ILE A 34 4.51 -3.95 18.66
N PHE A 35 4.47 -3.66 17.35
CA PHE A 35 5.24 -4.40 16.35
C PHE A 35 6.75 -4.34 16.62
N SER A 36 7.25 -3.18 17.04
CA SER A 36 8.64 -3.03 17.47
C SER A 36 8.95 -3.92 18.67
N ASP A 37 8.11 -3.89 19.71
CA ASP A 37 8.33 -4.61 20.98
C ASP A 37 8.35 -6.14 20.78
N ILE A 38 7.54 -6.65 19.84
CA ILE A 38 7.48 -8.08 19.50
C ILE A 38 8.39 -8.47 18.32
N ASN A 39 9.27 -7.57 17.86
CA ASN A 39 10.19 -7.79 16.75
C ASN A 39 9.52 -8.21 15.43
N VAL A 40 8.32 -7.71 15.15
CA VAL A 40 7.66 -7.85 13.85
C VAL A 40 8.15 -6.74 12.93
N PRO A 41 8.72 -7.06 11.75
CA PRO A 41 9.03 -6.04 10.74
C PRO A 41 7.76 -5.28 10.38
N PHE A 42 7.81 -3.95 10.44
CA PHE A 42 6.68 -3.10 10.07
C PHE A 42 7.13 -1.84 9.30
N VAL A 43 6.16 -1.24 8.61
CA VAL A 43 6.23 0.09 8.00
C VAL A 43 5.02 0.90 8.44
N TYR A 44 5.24 2.13 8.88
CA TYR A 44 4.19 3.13 9.05
C TYR A 44 4.65 4.43 8.39
N SER A 45 4.24 4.64 7.14
CA SER A 45 4.83 5.65 6.26
C SER A 45 4.42 7.10 6.56
N ARG A 46 3.79 7.39 7.71
CA ARG A 46 3.28 8.74 8.00
C ARG A 46 4.35 9.81 7.87
N ASP A 47 5.43 9.66 8.63
CA ASP A 47 6.44 10.71 8.75
C ASP A 47 7.26 10.84 7.47
N TYR A 48 7.49 9.72 6.77
CA TYR A 48 8.11 9.70 5.44
C TYR A 48 7.24 10.38 4.37
N LEU A 49 5.93 10.14 4.36
CA LEU A 49 5.03 10.85 3.45
C LEU A 49 4.92 12.34 3.79
N VAL A 50 5.01 12.72 5.07
CA VAL A 50 5.06 14.14 5.47
C VAL A 50 6.33 14.82 4.93
N SER A 51 7.49 14.18 5.04
CA SER A 51 8.73 14.74 4.48
C SER A 51 8.67 14.80 2.95
N LYS A 52 8.21 13.73 2.28
CA LYS A 52 8.05 13.71 0.82
C LYS A 52 7.03 14.71 0.31
N LYS A 53 5.96 14.98 1.04
CA LYS A 53 5.01 16.05 0.71
C LYS A 53 5.71 17.41 0.71
N ALA A 54 6.61 17.67 1.66
CA ALA A 54 7.33 18.95 1.73
C ALA A 54 8.37 19.12 0.61
N GLU A 55 8.93 18.02 0.11
CA GLU A 55 9.93 18.01 -0.98
C GLU A 55 9.30 18.05 -2.39
N ASN A 56 8.04 17.64 -2.53
CA ASN A 56 7.40 17.46 -3.83
C ASN A 56 6.35 18.53 -4.12
N LYS A 57 6.31 19.00 -5.36
CA LYS A 57 5.27 19.93 -5.84
C LYS A 57 3.93 19.26 -6.13
N TYR A 58 3.91 17.94 -6.26
CA TYR A 58 2.72 17.16 -6.60
C TYR A 58 2.12 16.52 -5.34
N PRO A 59 0.78 16.43 -5.25
CA PRO A 59 0.14 15.82 -4.09
C PRO A 59 0.43 14.32 -4.03
N LEU A 60 0.50 13.76 -2.83
CA LEU A 60 0.67 12.32 -2.58
C LEU A 60 -0.68 11.59 -2.41
N TYR A 61 -1.75 12.36 -2.27
CA TYR A 61 -3.13 11.89 -2.15
C TYR A 61 -3.99 12.60 -3.18
N TYR A 62 -4.95 11.90 -3.74
CA TYR A 62 -5.99 12.50 -4.57
C TYR A 62 -6.78 13.53 -3.75
N GLU A 63 -7.03 14.71 -4.29
CA GLU A 63 -7.66 15.83 -3.59
C GLU A 63 -9.13 15.53 -3.25
N THR A 64 -9.82 14.82 -4.14
CA THR A 64 -11.25 14.49 -4.08
C THR A 64 -11.53 13.05 -3.62
N ASP A 65 -10.53 12.40 -3.03
CA ASP A 65 -10.61 11.00 -2.63
C ASP A 65 -9.92 10.78 -1.26
N THR A 66 -10.24 9.67 -0.60
CA THR A 66 -9.66 9.29 0.70
C THR A 66 -8.27 8.62 0.61
N HIS A 67 -7.86 8.15 -0.56
CA HIS A 67 -6.64 7.36 -0.77
C HIS A 67 -5.43 8.20 -1.17
N TRP A 68 -4.24 7.64 -0.94
CA TRP A 68 -3.05 8.10 -1.64
C TRP A 68 -3.22 7.93 -3.16
N ASN A 69 -2.44 8.65 -3.94
CA ASN A 69 -2.30 8.37 -5.36
C ASN A 69 -1.08 7.47 -5.61
N SER A 70 -0.79 7.18 -6.89
CA SER A 70 0.35 6.34 -7.27
C SER A 70 1.67 6.82 -6.67
N LEU A 71 1.90 8.13 -6.55
CA LEU A 71 3.14 8.69 -6.00
C LEU A 71 3.24 8.50 -4.49
N GLY A 72 2.14 8.73 -3.76
CA GLY A 72 2.10 8.45 -2.31
C GLY A 72 2.32 6.96 -2.01
N ALA A 73 1.69 6.08 -2.78
CA ALA A 73 1.91 4.63 -2.69
C ALA A 73 3.36 4.25 -3.02
N PHE A 74 3.97 4.87 -4.03
CA PHE A 74 5.38 4.64 -4.38
C PHE A 74 6.33 4.99 -3.23
N TYR A 75 6.12 6.12 -2.55
CA TYR A 75 6.94 6.47 -1.39
C TYR A 75 6.75 5.49 -0.21
N SER A 76 5.53 4.98 0.02
CA SER A 76 5.37 3.89 1.00
C SER A 76 6.09 2.62 0.54
N PHE A 77 6.06 2.32 -0.75
CA PHE A 77 6.80 1.19 -1.34
C PHE A 77 8.32 1.29 -1.14
N GLU A 78 8.91 2.49 -1.21
CA GLU A 78 10.34 2.69 -0.94
C GLU A 78 10.75 2.25 0.48
N GLU A 79 9.85 2.38 1.46
CA GLU A 79 10.09 1.88 2.83
C GLU A 79 9.81 0.38 2.96
N ILE A 80 8.85 -0.16 2.20
CA ILE A 80 8.48 -1.58 2.20
C ILE A 80 9.56 -2.45 1.53
N LEU A 81 10.08 -2.01 0.38
CA LEU A 81 11.06 -2.75 -0.42
C LEU A 81 12.27 -3.27 0.40
N PRO A 82 12.99 -2.43 1.18
CA PRO A 82 14.11 -2.92 1.99
C PRO A 82 13.69 -3.90 3.09
N LYS A 83 12.46 -3.78 3.64
CA LYS A 83 11.95 -4.75 4.62
C LYS A 83 11.72 -6.12 3.99
N ILE A 84 11.24 -6.16 2.75
CA ILE A 84 11.09 -7.41 1.99
C ILE A 84 12.47 -7.96 1.62
N GLN A 85 13.38 -7.12 1.10
CA GLN A 85 14.73 -7.53 0.71
C GLN A 85 15.51 -8.17 1.87
N ASN A 86 15.36 -7.64 3.10
CA ASN A 86 15.99 -8.19 4.29
C ASN A 86 15.49 -9.59 4.69
N GLN A 87 14.27 -9.97 4.30
CA GLN A 87 13.75 -11.33 4.52
C GLN A 87 14.30 -12.33 3.50
N PHE A 88 14.83 -11.84 2.37
CA PHE A 88 15.35 -12.66 1.27
C PHE A 88 16.75 -12.20 0.84
N PRO A 89 17.76 -12.24 1.72
CA PRO A 89 19.09 -11.65 1.46
C PRO A 89 19.83 -12.28 0.27
N ASN A 90 19.49 -13.53 -0.08
CA ASN A 90 20.12 -14.26 -1.19
C ASN A 90 19.35 -14.11 -2.52
N ILE A 91 18.24 -13.37 -2.55
CA ILE A 91 17.43 -13.13 -3.74
C ILE A 91 17.56 -11.65 -4.11
N ALA A 92 18.04 -11.37 -5.31
CA ALA A 92 18.04 -10.01 -5.84
C ALA A 92 16.62 -9.65 -6.30
N LEU A 93 15.95 -8.76 -5.57
CA LEU A 93 14.65 -8.24 -5.98
C LEU A 93 14.78 -7.29 -7.17
N PRO A 94 13.81 -7.25 -8.11
CA PRO A 94 13.86 -6.35 -9.25
C PRO A 94 13.95 -4.88 -8.81
N LYS A 95 14.86 -4.14 -9.45
CA LYS A 95 14.91 -2.68 -9.37
C LYS A 95 14.27 -2.13 -10.63
N ILE A 96 13.15 -1.44 -10.46
CA ILE A 96 12.38 -0.88 -11.56
C ILE A 96 12.42 0.63 -11.42
N ASP A 97 12.88 1.30 -12.46
CA ASP A 97 12.77 2.75 -12.57
C ASP A 97 11.37 3.09 -13.06
N TYR A 98 10.72 4.03 -12.38
CA TYR A 98 9.39 4.49 -12.74
C TYR A 98 9.44 5.90 -13.32
N GLU A 99 8.61 6.15 -14.32
CA GLU A 99 8.33 7.48 -14.83
C GLU A 99 6.94 7.94 -14.40
N MET A 100 6.80 9.25 -14.21
CA MET A 100 5.59 9.86 -13.68
C MET A 100 4.84 10.60 -14.78
N ASN A 101 3.56 10.30 -14.90
CA ASN A 101 2.61 11.02 -15.74
C ASN A 101 1.60 11.77 -14.87
N VAL A 102 1.33 13.03 -15.20
CA VAL A 102 0.43 13.90 -14.45
C VAL A 102 -0.70 14.38 -15.34
N ASN A 103 -1.92 14.06 -14.92
CA ASN A 103 -3.16 14.46 -15.55
C ASN A 103 -4.09 15.15 -14.54
N TYR A 104 -5.25 15.60 -15.00
CA TYR A 104 -6.29 16.15 -14.14
C TYR A 104 -7.63 15.53 -14.46
N SER A 105 -8.44 15.34 -13.43
CA SER A 105 -9.84 14.96 -13.54
C SER A 105 -10.70 15.94 -12.76
N GLU A 106 -11.94 16.15 -13.20
CA GLU A 106 -12.94 16.91 -12.45
C GLU A 106 -13.99 16.01 -11.79
N THR A 107 -13.99 14.71 -12.10
CA THR A 107 -15.10 13.80 -11.74
C THR A 107 -14.63 12.55 -11.01
N ALA A 108 -13.32 12.41 -10.78
CA ALA A 108 -12.75 11.27 -10.05
C ALA A 108 -12.76 11.51 -8.53
N GLY A 109 -12.84 10.41 -7.78
CA GLY A 109 -12.66 10.37 -6.33
C GLY A 109 -13.90 9.94 -5.55
N ASP A 110 -13.69 9.14 -4.51
CA ASP A 110 -14.73 8.54 -3.67
C ASP A 110 -15.52 9.55 -2.81
N ILE A 111 -14.96 10.74 -2.52
CA ILE A 111 -15.61 11.76 -1.69
C ILE A 111 -16.69 12.52 -2.47
N LEU A 112 -16.51 12.73 -3.79
CA LEU A 112 -17.47 13.50 -4.61
C LEU A 112 -18.92 12.99 -4.52
N PRO A 113 -19.20 11.69 -4.77
CA PRO A 113 -20.55 11.16 -4.65
C PRO A 113 -21.09 11.22 -3.22
N MET A 114 -20.23 11.11 -2.20
CA MET A 114 -20.64 11.19 -0.79
C MET A 114 -21.14 12.58 -0.41
N LEU A 115 -20.60 13.63 -1.02
CA LEU A 115 -20.98 15.03 -0.78
C LEU A 115 -22.02 15.56 -1.77
N GLY A 116 -22.44 14.76 -2.77
CA GLY A 116 -23.31 15.22 -3.85
C GLY A 116 -22.66 16.27 -4.76
N VAL A 117 -21.32 16.35 -4.76
CA VAL A 117 -20.56 17.30 -5.58
C VAL A 117 -20.32 16.68 -6.96
N LYS A 118 -20.76 17.35 -8.02
CA LYS A 118 -20.65 16.83 -9.39
C LYS A 118 -19.26 16.98 -9.99
N LYS A 119 -18.54 18.04 -9.62
CA LYS A 119 -17.23 18.37 -10.15
C LYS A 119 -16.33 18.99 -9.10
N ALA A 120 -15.11 18.48 -8.99
CA ALA A 120 -14.00 19.16 -8.34
C ALA A 120 -12.69 18.65 -8.94
N LYS A 121 -11.74 19.57 -9.12
CA LYS A 121 -10.45 19.25 -9.71
C LYS A 121 -9.64 18.34 -8.78
N SER A 122 -9.09 17.27 -9.33
CA SER A 122 -8.09 16.43 -8.68
C SER A 122 -6.95 16.09 -9.65
N THR A 123 -5.73 16.23 -9.16
CA THR A 123 -4.50 15.81 -9.82
C THR A 123 -4.43 14.30 -9.86
N GLN A 124 -4.32 13.76 -11.06
CA GLN A 124 -4.20 12.32 -11.32
C GLN A 124 -2.74 12.00 -11.60
N ILE A 125 -2.10 11.30 -10.68
CA ILE A 125 -0.72 10.86 -10.84
C ILE A 125 -0.69 9.36 -11.08
N SER A 126 -0.05 8.96 -12.16
CA SER A 126 0.26 7.56 -12.48
C SER A 126 1.76 7.39 -12.65
N LEU A 127 2.32 6.36 -12.03
CA LEU A 127 3.68 5.92 -12.32
C LEU A 127 3.63 4.63 -13.13
N SER A 128 4.53 4.49 -14.08
CA SER A 128 4.70 3.28 -14.89
C SER A 128 6.19 2.94 -15.01
N PRO A 129 6.56 1.67 -15.22
CA PRO A 129 7.94 1.31 -15.50
C PRO A 129 8.48 2.12 -16.69
N LYS A 130 9.72 2.59 -16.59
CA LYS A 130 10.36 3.36 -17.66
C LYS A 130 10.80 2.43 -18.79
N ASN A 131 10.42 2.74 -20.03
CA ASN A 131 10.71 1.93 -21.23
C ASN A 131 10.22 0.47 -21.13
N ALA A 132 9.18 0.21 -20.33
CA ALA A 132 8.61 -1.11 -20.12
C ALA A 132 7.15 -0.98 -19.69
N ASP A 133 6.41 -2.08 -19.72
CA ASP A 133 5.05 -2.17 -19.20
C ASP A 133 5.01 -3.02 -17.93
N ASN A 134 3.99 -2.81 -17.08
CA ASN A 134 3.76 -3.68 -15.93
C ASN A 134 3.64 -5.18 -16.34
N SER A 135 3.14 -5.45 -17.54
CA SER A 135 3.03 -6.80 -18.12
C SER A 135 4.37 -7.49 -18.36
N ASP A 136 5.47 -6.72 -18.46
CA ASP A 136 6.83 -7.27 -18.59
C ASP A 136 7.32 -7.90 -17.29
N TYR A 137 6.70 -7.54 -16.16
CA TYR A 137 7.09 -8.01 -14.83
C TYR A 137 6.10 -9.01 -14.24
N PHE A 138 4.81 -8.82 -14.46
CA PHE A 138 3.77 -9.71 -13.93
C PHE A 138 2.48 -9.67 -14.76
N GLU A 139 1.66 -10.70 -14.60
CA GLU A 139 0.32 -10.78 -15.21
C GLU A 139 -0.77 -10.80 -14.13
N TYR A 140 -1.87 -10.12 -14.38
CA TYR A 140 -3.10 -10.28 -13.61
C TYR A 140 -3.80 -11.55 -14.04
N ILE A 141 -3.98 -12.49 -13.10
CA ILE A 141 -4.55 -13.80 -13.42
C ILE A 141 -6.03 -13.88 -13.06
N LYS A 142 -6.40 -13.33 -11.91
CA LYS A 142 -7.74 -13.51 -11.38
C LYS A 142 -8.10 -12.43 -10.38
N ASN A 143 -9.37 -12.03 -10.39
CA ASN A 143 -9.99 -11.36 -9.27
C ASN A 143 -10.67 -12.39 -8.37
N GLU A 144 -10.23 -12.52 -7.11
CA GLU A 144 -10.82 -13.44 -6.13
C GLU A 144 -11.73 -12.70 -5.15
N GLY A 145 -13.01 -13.07 -5.10
CA GLY A 145 -13.98 -12.41 -4.21
C GLY A 145 -14.29 -10.96 -4.58
N ARG A 146 -14.77 -10.16 -3.61
CA ARG A 146 -15.34 -8.83 -3.88
C ARG A 146 -14.35 -7.81 -4.44
N ASN A 147 -13.03 -7.99 -4.27
CA ASN A 147 -11.97 -7.14 -4.83
C ASN A 147 -10.56 -7.77 -4.67
N GLY A 148 -10.44 -9.07 -4.43
CA GLY A 148 -9.13 -9.71 -4.30
C GLY A 148 -8.46 -9.82 -5.65
N VAL A 149 -7.13 -9.81 -5.67
CA VAL A 149 -6.33 -9.82 -6.90
C VAL A 149 -5.26 -10.90 -6.79
N LYS A 150 -5.01 -11.64 -7.86
CA LYS A 150 -3.87 -12.56 -7.96
C LYS A 150 -3.01 -12.21 -9.16
N THR A 151 -1.70 -12.10 -8.94
CA THR A 151 -0.71 -11.84 -9.99
C THR A 151 0.34 -12.92 -10.06
N LEU A 152 0.82 -13.21 -11.27
CA LEU A 152 1.97 -14.09 -11.49
C LEU A 152 3.15 -13.30 -12.02
N GLY A 153 4.26 -13.30 -11.27
CA GLY A 153 5.52 -12.73 -11.72
C GLY A 153 6.15 -13.55 -12.84
N LYS A 154 6.88 -12.86 -13.73
CA LYS A 154 7.62 -13.50 -14.83
C LYS A 154 8.87 -14.23 -14.32
N ASN A 155 9.51 -13.73 -13.27
CA ASN A 155 10.64 -14.40 -12.63
C ASN A 155 10.16 -15.43 -11.58
N LYS A 156 10.31 -16.72 -11.87
CA LYS A 156 9.87 -17.83 -11.00
C LYS A 156 10.78 -18.11 -9.81
N ASN A 157 11.95 -17.48 -9.75
CA ASN A 157 12.89 -17.61 -8.63
C ASN A 157 12.59 -16.62 -7.48
N LEU A 158 11.60 -15.73 -7.66
CA LEU A 158 11.17 -14.79 -6.64
C LEU A 158 10.24 -15.46 -5.62
N PRO A 159 10.14 -14.92 -4.39
CA PRO A 159 9.28 -15.46 -3.35
C PRO A 159 7.79 -15.38 -3.72
N LYS A 160 6.97 -16.12 -2.99
CA LYS A 160 5.50 -16.04 -3.01
C LYS A 160 4.99 -15.20 -1.85
N VAL A 161 3.93 -14.43 -2.08
CA VAL A 161 3.29 -13.62 -1.04
C VAL A 161 1.78 -13.81 -0.96
N ILE A 162 1.28 -13.83 0.27
CA ILE A 162 -0.14 -13.57 0.57
C ILE A 162 -0.23 -12.24 1.31
N VAL A 163 -1.06 -11.34 0.82
CA VAL A 163 -1.30 -10.00 1.38
C VAL A 163 -2.75 -9.93 1.87
N PHE A 164 -2.95 -9.69 3.17
CA PHE A 164 -4.25 -9.29 3.73
C PHE A 164 -4.32 -7.78 3.80
N ARG A 165 -5.30 -7.18 3.14
CA ARG A 165 -5.20 -5.75 2.81
C ARG A 165 -6.55 -5.07 2.59
N ASP A 166 -6.50 -3.74 2.45
CA ASP A 166 -7.65 -2.90 2.12
C ASP A 166 -7.49 -2.13 0.79
N SER A 167 -8.25 -1.06 0.59
CA SER A 167 -8.22 -0.26 -0.63
C SER A 167 -6.87 0.40 -0.90
N PHE A 168 -6.07 0.72 0.12
CA PHE A 168 -4.78 1.41 -0.02
C PHE A 168 -3.77 0.58 -0.82
N THR A 169 -3.74 -0.74 -0.62
CA THR A 169 -2.87 -1.63 -1.39
C THR A 169 -3.17 -1.63 -2.90
N SER A 170 -4.35 -1.17 -3.36
CA SER A 170 -4.67 -1.16 -4.80
C SER A 170 -3.64 -0.39 -5.62
N ALA A 171 -3.11 0.73 -5.09
CA ALA A 171 -2.04 1.49 -5.75
C ALA A 171 -0.64 0.86 -5.55
N LEU A 172 -0.47 0.01 -4.52
CA LEU A 172 0.77 -0.72 -4.25
C LEU A 172 0.94 -1.97 -5.13
N VAL A 173 -0.14 -2.53 -5.68
CA VAL A 173 -0.09 -3.78 -6.47
C VAL A 173 0.96 -3.72 -7.57
N GLN A 174 1.07 -2.61 -8.30
CA GLN A 174 2.05 -2.46 -9.39
C GLN A 174 3.52 -2.44 -8.92
N TYR A 175 3.77 -2.09 -7.66
CA TYR A 175 5.11 -2.04 -7.07
C TYR A 175 5.45 -3.34 -6.35
N LEU A 176 4.46 -3.97 -5.71
CA LEU A 176 4.64 -5.23 -4.98
C LEU A 176 4.71 -6.43 -5.92
N SER A 177 3.83 -6.51 -6.93
CA SER A 177 3.73 -7.70 -7.80
C SER A 177 5.04 -8.07 -8.51
N PRO A 178 5.86 -7.12 -8.99
CA PRO A 178 7.18 -7.44 -9.53
C PRO A 178 8.14 -8.13 -8.56
N LEU A 179 7.94 -8.02 -7.24
CA LEU A 179 8.84 -8.61 -6.23
C LEU A 179 8.60 -10.11 -6.02
N PHE A 180 7.54 -10.69 -6.59
CA PHE A 180 7.07 -12.02 -6.26
C PHE A 180 6.81 -12.88 -7.50
N SER A 181 7.08 -14.17 -7.41
CA SER A 181 6.71 -15.14 -8.47
C SER A 181 5.20 -15.37 -8.51
N GLU A 182 4.53 -15.21 -7.37
CA GLU A 182 3.09 -15.27 -7.17
C GLU A 182 2.71 -14.34 -6.02
N ALA A 183 1.75 -13.45 -6.24
CA ALA A 183 1.22 -12.57 -5.21
C ALA A 183 -0.31 -12.63 -5.17
N GLU A 184 -0.84 -12.80 -3.96
CA GLU A 184 -2.28 -12.83 -3.72
C GLU A 184 -2.70 -11.72 -2.76
N TYR A 185 -3.56 -10.84 -3.22
CA TYR A 185 -4.05 -9.67 -2.49
C TYR A 185 -5.49 -9.89 -2.04
N ASN A 186 -5.68 -10.32 -0.80
CA ASN A 186 -6.96 -10.61 -0.20
C ASN A 186 -7.63 -9.32 0.33
N TRP A 187 -8.80 -8.91 -0.22
CA TRP A 187 -9.59 -7.78 0.33
C TRP A 187 -10.30 -8.18 1.63
N ARG A 188 -9.56 -8.31 2.72
CA ARG A 188 -10.09 -8.64 4.04
C ARG A 188 -8.98 -8.68 5.07
N GLN A 189 -9.41 -8.59 6.32
CA GLN A 189 -8.60 -8.89 7.49
C GLN A 189 -8.31 -10.39 7.57
N PHE A 190 -7.17 -10.71 8.16
CA PHE A 190 -6.81 -12.09 8.51
C PHE A 190 -7.78 -12.66 9.55
N ARG A 191 -8.12 -13.94 9.39
CA ARG A 191 -9.00 -14.68 10.28
C ARG A 191 -8.40 -16.05 10.57
N GLU A 192 -8.80 -16.66 11.69
CA GLU A 192 -8.38 -18.01 12.05
C GLU A 192 -8.60 -19.06 10.95
N ALA A 193 -9.69 -18.92 10.18
CA ALA A 193 -10.00 -19.79 9.04
C ALA A 193 -8.94 -19.74 7.90
N ASP A 194 -8.09 -18.72 7.86
CA ASP A 194 -7.05 -18.57 6.85
C ASP A 194 -5.81 -19.41 7.12
N LYS A 195 -5.63 -19.89 8.35
CA LYS A 195 -4.45 -20.65 8.75
C LYS A 195 -4.27 -21.89 7.88
N GLU A 196 -5.33 -22.66 7.67
CA GLU A 196 -5.29 -23.86 6.84
C GLU A 196 -4.92 -23.52 5.39
N TYR A 197 -5.53 -22.46 4.83
CA TYR A 197 -5.22 -21.99 3.50
C TYR A 197 -3.74 -21.59 3.34
N ILE A 198 -3.19 -20.86 4.31
CA ILE A 198 -1.79 -20.43 4.33
C ILE A 198 -0.85 -21.64 4.41
N LEU A 199 -1.15 -22.61 5.28
CA LEU A 199 -0.36 -23.83 5.44
C LEU A 199 -0.35 -24.69 4.17
N GLN A 200 -1.47 -24.72 3.44
CA GLN A 200 -1.58 -25.43 2.16
C GLN A 200 -0.84 -24.71 1.03
N ASN A 201 -0.96 -23.39 0.93
CA ASN A 201 -0.37 -22.60 -0.16
C ASN A 201 1.11 -22.26 0.06
N LYS A 202 1.59 -22.32 1.30
CA LYS A 202 3.00 -22.13 1.70
C LYS A 202 3.63 -20.86 1.09
N PRO A 203 3.11 -19.66 1.37
CA PRO A 203 3.77 -18.44 0.95
C PRO A 203 5.11 -18.27 1.66
N ASP A 204 6.08 -17.64 1.01
CA ASP A 204 7.38 -17.32 1.62
C ASP A 204 7.28 -16.12 2.56
N ILE A 205 6.31 -15.22 2.33
CA ILE A 205 6.01 -14.08 3.18
C ILE A 205 4.51 -13.80 3.23
N ILE A 206 4.03 -13.37 4.39
CA ILE A 206 2.69 -12.81 4.57
C ILE A 206 2.83 -11.32 4.88
N ILE A 207 2.05 -10.50 4.20
CA ILE A 207 1.98 -9.05 4.45
C ILE A 207 0.59 -8.73 5.00
N PHE A 208 0.53 -8.02 6.12
CA PHE A 208 -0.72 -7.47 6.65
C PHE A 208 -0.70 -5.97 6.43
N GLU A 209 -1.65 -5.46 5.67
CA GLU A 209 -1.81 -4.04 5.39
C GLU A 209 -3.16 -3.56 5.92
N ALA A 210 -3.15 -2.42 6.60
CA ALA A 210 -4.36 -1.68 6.90
C ALA A 210 -4.09 -0.18 6.96
N VAL A 211 -5.06 0.61 6.52
CA VAL A 211 -5.09 2.04 6.80
C VAL A 211 -5.15 2.29 8.30
N GLU A 212 -4.50 3.35 8.77
CA GLU A 212 -4.27 3.61 10.20
C GLU A 212 -5.57 3.70 11.03
N ARG A 213 -6.70 4.10 10.42
CA ARG A 213 -8.04 4.11 11.05
C ARG A 213 -8.60 2.71 11.32
N TYR A 214 -8.02 1.68 10.72
CA TYR A 214 -8.30 0.25 10.87
C TYR A 214 -7.03 -0.54 11.24
N SER A 215 -6.00 0.13 11.79
CA SER A 215 -4.74 -0.51 12.15
C SER A 215 -4.90 -1.63 13.17
N ASP A 216 -5.95 -1.56 14.01
CA ASP A 216 -6.32 -2.60 14.97
C ASP A 216 -6.68 -3.93 14.30
N SER A 217 -6.98 -3.92 13.00
CA SER A 217 -7.25 -5.15 12.25
C SER A 217 -6.02 -6.00 11.94
N ILE A 218 -4.81 -5.44 12.06
CA ILE A 218 -3.56 -6.18 11.84
C ILE A 218 -3.22 -7.03 13.07
N VAL A 219 -3.60 -6.56 14.26
CA VAL A 219 -3.43 -7.31 15.52
C VAL A 219 -4.63 -8.24 15.70
N ALA A 220 -4.38 -9.55 15.62
CA ALA A 220 -5.42 -10.56 15.82
C ALA A 220 -6.09 -10.39 17.20
N LYS A 221 -7.40 -10.58 17.25
CA LYS A 221 -8.17 -10.65 18.50
C LYS A 221 -8.06 -12.03 19.13
#